data_AF-A0A329M7L3-F1
#
_entry.id   AF-A0A329M7L3-F1
#
_cell.length_a   1.000
_cell.length_b   1.000
_cell.length_c   1.000
_cell.angle_alpha   90.00
_cell.angle_beta   90.00
_cell.angle_gamma   90.00
#
_symmetry.space_group_name_H-M   'P 1'
#
loop_
_entity.id
_entity.type
_entity.pdbx_description
1 polymer ?
#
loop_
_entity_poly.entity_id
_entity_poly.type
_entity_poly.pdbx_seq_one_letter_code
_entity_poly.pdbx_strand_id
1 'polypeptide(L)'
;MSPAVTQVIEDALQASGLNYSKHAGAHGGLPGLVVELPGERKLKTNTILSVGEHSVRVEAFVCRKPDENHEGVYRFMLKRNRRLYGVAYTLDNVGDIYLVGRMSLASVDADELDRVLGQVLEAVDSDFNTLLELGFRSSIQKEWDWRVSRGESLKNLEAFAHLIDDDSD
;
A
#
# COMPACT_ATOMS: atom_id res chain seq x y z
N MET A 1 -23.77 6.43 5.94
CA MET A 1 -23.51 5.59 4.75
C MET A 1 -24.65 5.79 3.79
N SER A 2 -24.40 6.23 2.56
CA SER A 2 -25.40 6.11 1.49
C SER A 2 -25.54 4.62 1.17
N PRO A 3 -26.68 3.96 1.49
CA PRO A 3 -26.80 2.50 1.34
C PRO A 3 -26.58 2.06 -0.10
N ALA A 4 -26.93 2.91 -1.07
CA ALA A 4 -26.76 2.66 -2.49
C ALA A 4 -25.30 2.54 -2.91
N VAL A 5 -24.41 3.42 -2.41
CA VAL A 5 -22.99 3.41 -2.80
C VAL A 5 -22.26 2.20 -2.24
N THR A 6 -22.56 1.83 -0.98
CA THR A 6 -21.98 0.62 -0.39
C THR A 6 -22.35 -0.63 -1.19
N GLN A 7 -23.60 -0.74 -1.64
CA GLN A 7 -24.04 -1.88 -2.45
C GLN A 7 -23.28 -1.96 -3.79
N VAL A 8 -23.11 -0.82 -4.49
CA VAL A 8 -22.34 -0.77 -5.74
C VAL A 8 -20.89 -1.26 -5.54
N ILE A 9 -20.26 -0.88 -4.43
CA ILE A 9 -18.91 -1.34 -4.10
C ILE A 9 -18.90 -2.85 -3.84
N GLU A 10 -19.82 -3.36 -3.01
CA GLU A 10 -19.90 -4.79 -2.71
C GLU A 10 -20.15 -5.63 -3.98
N ASP A 11 -21.05 -5.19 -4.85
CA ASP A 11 -21.36 -5.87 -6.12
C ASP A 11 -20.14 -5.92 -7.05
N ALA A 12 -19.41 -4.79 -7.17
CA ALA A 12 -18.20 -4.71 -8.00
C ALA A 12 -17.07 -5.62 -7.47
N LEU A 13 -16.88 -5.66 -6.14
CA LEU A 13 -15.88 -6.53 -5.51
C LEU A 13 -16.22 -8.01 -5.70
N GLN A 14 -17.50 -8.39 -5.56
CA GLN A 14 -17.96 -9.76 -5.79
C GLN A 14 -17.79 -10.17 -7.26
N ALA A 15 -18.16 -9.29 -8.21
CA ALA A 15 -17.99 -9.54 -9.64
C ALA A 15 -16.51 -9.75 -10.01
N SER A 16 -15.60 -9.04 -9.34
CA SER A 16 -14.15 -9.14 -9.53
C SER A 16 -13.53 -10.32 -8.76
N GLY A 17 -14.30 -11.05 -7.95
CA GLY A 17 -13.82 -12.16 -7.14
C GLY A 17 -12.85 -11.74 -6.02
N LEU A 18 -12.87 -10.47 -5.59
CA LEU A 18 -12.00 -9.96 -4.53
C LEU A 18 -12.56 -10.30 -3.15
N ASN A 19 -11.70 -10.81 -2.27
CA ASN A 19 -12.07 -11.01 -0.87
C ASN A 19 -12.18 -9.65 -0.17
N TYR A 20 -13.24 -9.46 0.60
CA TYR A 20 -13.39 -8.27 1.43
C TYR A 20 -14.11 -8.58 2.75
N SER A 21 -13.87 -7.74 3.75
CA SER A 21 -14.52 -7.81 5.06
C SER A 21 -15.01 -6.44 5.52
N LYS A 22 -16.00 -6.41 6.42
CA LYS A 22 -16.51 -5.15 6.99
C LYS A 22 -15.66 -4.75 8.19
N HIS A 23 -15.22 -3.50 8.21
CA HIS A 23 -14.54 -2.87 9.34
C HIS A 23 -15.46 -1.83 9.97
N ALA A 24 -15.66 -1.92 11.29
CA ALA A 24 -16.54 -1.01 12.02
C ALA A 24 -15.97 0.41 12.17
N GLY A 25 -14.70 0.62 11.79
CA GLY A 25 -13.94 1.83 12.07
C GLY A 25 -13.10 1.67 13.34
N ALA A 26 -11.91 2.29 13.36
CA ALA A 26 -11.03 2.30 14.52
C ALA A 26 -10.77 3.74 14.95
N HIS A 27 -10.69 4.00 16.26
CA HIS A 27 -10.32 5.31 16.85
C HIS A 27 -11.12 6.51 16.30
N GLY A 28 -12.43 6.34 16.06
CA GLY A 28 -13.29 7.39 15.50
C GLY A 28 -13.25 7.51 13.97
N GLY A 29 -12.53 6.63 13.28
CA GLY A 29 -12.57 6.48 11.83
C GLY A 29 -13.91 5.94 11.33
N LEU A 30 -14.24 6.24 10.07
CA LEU A 30 -15.45 5.76 9.43
C LEU A 30 -15.41 4.23 9.26
N PRO A 31 -16.57 3.55 9.35
CA PRO A 31 -16.67 2.16 8.92
C PRO A 31 -16.31 2.05 7.42
N GLY A 32 -15.81 0.89 7.02
CA GLY A 32 -15.38 0.65 5.66
C GLY A 32 -15.32 -0.82 5.29
N LEU A 33 -14.99 -1.07 4.03
CA LEU A 33 -14.73 -2.40 3.50
C LEU A 33 -13.21 -2.57 3.37
N VAL A 34 -12.66 -3.60 3.98
CA VAL A 34 -11.25 -3.98 3.81
C VAL A 34 -11.17 -4.98 2.69
N VAL A 35 -10.57 -4.59 1.58
CA VAL A 35 -10.40 -5.39 0.36
C VAL A 35 -8.99 -5.98 0.38
N GLU A 36 -8.88 -7.29 0.15
CA GLU A 36 -7.58 -7.96 0.00
C GLU A 36 -7.17 -7.95 -1.48
N LEU A 37 -6.22 -7.09 -1.84
CA LEU A 37 -5.68 -7.06 -3.21
C LEU A 37 -4.56 -8.10 -3.38
N PRO A 38 -4.62 -8.96 -4.42
CA PRO A 38 -3.64 -10.01 -4.65
C PRO A 38 -2.40 -9.49 -5.38
N GLY A 39 -1.31 -9.22 -4.65
CA GLY A 39 -0.04 -8.78 -5.24
C GLY A 39 0.80 -9.91 -5.84
N GLU A 40 1.69 -9.56 -6.78
CA GLU A 40 2.48 -10.52 -7.57
C GLU A 40 3.42 -11.38 -6.70
N ARG A 41 3.93 -10.83 -5.59
CA ARG A 41 4.92 -11.50 -4.72
C ARG A 41 4.31 -12.16 -3.48
N LYS A 42 3.04 -12.60 -3.57
CA LYS A 42 2.22 -13.07 -2.43
C LYS A 42 2.05 -12.03 -1.32
N LEU A 43 2.34 -10.76 -1.62
CA LEU A 43 2.01 -9.64 -0.75
C LEU A 43 0.51 -9.39 -0.89
N LYS A 44 -0.19 -9.42 0.24
CA LYS A 44 -1.58 -8.97 0.28
C LYS A 44 -1.57 -7.50 0.65
N THR A 45 -2.13 -6.67 -0.22
CA THR A 45 -2.30 -5.24 0.06
C THR A 45 -3.73 -5.02 0.52
N ASN A 46 -3.89 -4.86 1.84
CA ASN A 46 -5.19 -4.54 2.41
C ASN A 46 -5.53 -3.07 2.11
N THR A 47 -6.64 -2.86 1.41
CA THR A 47 -7.13 -1.54 1.01
C THR A 47 -8.48 -1.29 1.64
N ILE A 48 -8.60 -0.18 2.38
CA ILE A 48 -9.83 0.21 3.07
C ILE A 48 -10.61 1.19 2.19
N LEU A 49 -11.87 0.86 1.94
CA LEU A 49 -12.86 1.71 1.28
C LEU A 49 -13.86 2.23 2.32
N SER A 50 -13.73 3.49 2.71
CA SER A 50 -14.61 4.14 3.70
C SER A 50 -15.60 5.08 3.03
N VAL A 51 -16.89 4.77 3.12
CA VAL A 51 -17.96 5.58 2.52
C VAL A 51 -18.37 6.71 3.48
N GLY A 52 -17.91 7.92 3.19
CA GLY A 52 -18.26 9.13 3.93
C GLY A 52 -19.53 9.80 3.43
N GLU A 53 -19.74 11.05 3.82
CA GLU A 53 -20.90 11.86 3.43
C GLU A 53 -20.84 12.32 1.95
N HIS A 54 -19.63 12.60 1.45
CA HIS A 54 -19.44 13.20 0.12
C HIS A 54 -18.51 12.40 -0.79
N SER A 55 -17.78 11.42 -0.25
CA SER A 55 -16.79 10.66 -1.00
C SER A 55 -16.56 9.29 -0.40
N VAL A 56 -16.09 8.36 -1.23
CA VAL A 56 -15.45 7.12 -0.79
C VAL A 56 -13.97 7.40 -0.65
N ARG A 57 -13.43 7.21 0.56
CA ARG A 57 -12.00 7.29 0.85
C ARG A 57 -11.37 5.93 0.60
N VAL A 58 -10.20 5.94 -0.02
CA VAL A 58 -9.38 4.76 -0.30
C VAL A 58 -8.10 4.91 0.51
N GLU A 59 -7.73 3.89 1.29
CA GLU A 59 -6.51 3.89 2.10
C GLU A 59 -5.83 2.54 2.04
N ALA A 60 -4.56 2.51 1.64
CA ALA A 60 -3.74 1.30 1.68
C ALA A 60 -2.43 1.59 2.43
N PHE A 61 -2.10 0.75 3.40
CA PHE A 61 -0.82 0.78 4.08
C PHE A 61 0.26 0.21 3.16
N VAL A 62 1.39 0.91 3.05
CA VAL A 62 2.51 0.49 2.18
C VAL A 62 3.65 -0.05 3.03
N CYS A 63 4.23 0.78 3.90
CA CYS A 63 5.27 0.36 4.82
C CYS A 63 5.35 1.30 6.03
N ARG A 64 6.08 0.85 7.05
CA ARG A 64 6.33 1.64 8.27
C ARG A 64 7.19 2.87 7.93
N LYS A 65 7.26 3.81 8.87
CA LYS A 65 8.20 4.93 8.81
C LYS A 65 9.61 4.45 8.41
N PRO A 66 10.25 5.07 7.39
CA PRO A 66 11.65 4.80 7.04
C PRO A 66 12.59 4.96 8.25
N ASP A 67 13.57 4.06 8.36
CA ASP A 67 14.60 4.12 9.40
C ASP A 67 15.63 5.21 9.08
N GLU A 68 15.92 5.42 7.80
CA GLU A 68 16.93 6.36 7.31
C GLU A 68 16.51 7.06 6.00
N ASN A 69 17.37 7.94 5.48
CA ASN A 69 17.21 8.60 4.17
C ASN A 69 15.80 9.17 3.88
N HIS A 70 15.21 9.87 4.85
CA HIS A 70 13.83 10.34 4.74
C HIS A 70 13.63 11.28 3.54
N GLU A 71 14.59 12.15 3.24
CA GLU A 71 14.51 13.04 2.07
C GLU A 71 14.44 12.23 0.76
N GLY A 72 15.26 11.19 0.61
CA GLY A 72 15.26 10.32 -0.56
C GLY A 72 13.92 9.64 -0.77
N VAL A 73 13.36 9.07 0.30
CA VAL A 73 12.03 8.43 0.30
C VAL A 73 10.94 9.44 -0.06
N TYR A 74 10.91 10.61 0.58
CA TYR A 74 9.86 11.61 0.34
C TYR A 74 9.96 12.21 -1.06
N ARG A 75 11.18 12.45 -1.56
CA ARG A 75 11.41 12.90 -2.93
C ARG A 75 10.92 11.85 -3.94
N PHE A 76 11.16 10.57 -3.67
CA PHE A 76 10.65 9.48 -4.50
C PHE A 76 9.11 9.48 -4.53
N MET A 77 8.46 9.50 -3.36
CA MET A 77 7.00 9.55 -3.23
C MET A 77 6.39 10.73 -3.99
N LEU A 78 6.96 11.94 -3.82
CA LEU A 78 6.49 13.15 -4.50
C LEU A 78 6.64 13.07 -6.03
N LYS A 79 7.74 12.48 -6.53
CA LYS A 79 7.91 12.23 -7.97
C LYS A 79 6.91 11.21 -8.47
N ARG A 80 6.67 10.15 -7.71
CA ARG A 80 5.76 9.06 -8.07
C ARG A 80 4.31 9.53 -8.15
N ASN A 81 3.88 10.41 -7.24
CA ASN A 81 2.55 11.02 -7.24
C ASN A 81 2.16 11.71 -8.56
N ARG A 82 3.13 12.11 -9.39
CA ARG A 82 2.85 12.69 -10.73
C ARG A 82 2.26 11.69 -11.73
N ARG A 83 2.40 10.39 -11.46
CA ARG A 83 2.01 9.30 -12.37
C ARG A 83 0.83 8.48 -11.86
N LEU A 84 0.44 8.67 -10.59
CA LEU A 84 -0.63 7.89 -9.96
C LEU A 84 -2.00 8.43 -10.35
N TYR A 85 -2.96 7.51 -10.52
CA TYR A 85 -4.36 7.83 -10.74
C TYR A 85 -5.20 7.65 -9.46
N GLY A 86 -5.95 8.68 -9.06
CA GLY A 86 -6.94 8.58 -7.97
C GLY A 86 -6.38 8.42 -6.54
N VAL A 87 -5.11 8.04 -6.39
CA VAL A 87 -4.39 7.91 -5.11
C VAL A 87 -3.06 8.66 -5.12
N ALA A 88 -2.59 9.01 -3.93
CA ALA A 88 -1.27 9.62 -3.73
C ALA A 88 -0.60 9.04 -2.50
N TYR A 89 0.73 8.97 -2.53
CA TYR A 89 1.56 8.68 -1.37
C TYR A 89 1.43 9.80 -0.33
N THR A 90 1.19 9.39 0.91
CA THR A 90 1.06 10.25 2.09
C THR A 90 1.77 9.65 3.29
N LEU A 91 1.98 10.47 4.32
CA LEU A 91 2.47 10.05 5.63
C LEU A 91 1.36 10.20 6.67
N ASP A 92 1.32 9.30 7.65
CA ASP A 92 0.53 9.50 8.86
C ASP A 92 1.31 10.32 9.92
N ASN A 93 0.75 10.44 11.12
CA ASN A 93 1.34 11.22 12.21
C ASN A 93 2.66 10.64 12.77
N VAL A 94 2.90 9.33 12.60
CA VAL A 94 4.13 8.68 13.04
C VAL A 94 5.14 8.49 11.90
N GLY A 95 4.74 8.83 10.67
CA GLY A 95 5.57 8.78 9.47
C GLY A 95 5.42 7.50 8.66
N ASP A 96 4.42 6.67 8.96
CA ASP A 96 4.10 5.50 8.14
C ASP A 96 3.58 5.91 6.77
N ILE A 97 3.91 5.12 5.76
CA ILE A 97 3.63 5.43 4.36
C ILE A 97 2.32 4.76 3.94
N TYR A 98 1.42 5.58 3.38
CA TYR A 98 0.12 5.16 2.87
C TYR A 98 -0.09 5.63 1.43
N LEU A 99 -0.92 4.90 0.68
CA LEU A 99 -1.62 5.42 -0.49
C LEU A 99 -3.01 5.86 -0.07
N VAL A 100 -3.37 7.11 -0.35
CA VAL A 100 -4.67 7.68 -0.01
C VAL A 100 -5.33 8.28 -1.25
N GLY A 101 -6.60 7.96 -1.45
CA GLY A 101 -7.42 8.45 -2.55
C GLY A 101 -8.83 8.84 -2.11
N ARG A 102 -9.54 9.56 -2.98
CA ARG A 102 -10.95 9.92 -2.79
C ARG A 102 -11.70 9.86 -4.12
N MET A 103 -12.84 9.17 -4.12
CA MET A 103 -13.78 9.15 -5.24
C MET A 103 -15.06 9.88 -4.81
N SER A 104 -15.62 10.71 -5.69
CA SER A 104 -16.93 11.32 -5.42
C SER A 104 -18.01 10.23 -5.39
N LEU A 105 -19.05 10.37 -4.57
CA LEU A 105 -20.12 9.34 -4.52
C LEU A 105 -20.78 9.09 -5.89
N ALA A 106 -20.86 10.12 -6.73
CA ALA A 106 -21.47 10.04 -8.06
C ALA A 106 -20.59 9.35 -9.11
N SER A 107 -19.27 9.25 -8.87
CA SER A 107 -18.33 8.59 -9.77
C SER A 107 -18.04 7.14 -9.37
N VAL A 108 -18.68 6.61 -8.33
CA VAL A 108 -18.46 5.23 -7.89
C VAL A 108 -19.24 4.29 -8.80
N ASP A 109 -18.52 3.59 -9.65
CA ASP A 109 -18.96 2.45 -10.44
C ASP A 109 -17.89 1.36 -10.45
N ALA A 110 -18.18 0.24 -11.12
CA ALA A 110 -17.25 -0.89 -11.18
C ALA A 110 -15.92 -0.52 -11.87
N ASP A 111 -15.97 0.27 -12.93
CA ASP A 111 -14.78 0.65 -13.71
C ASP A 111 -13.88 1.60 -12.92
N GLU A 112 -14.46 2.55 -12.18
CA GLU A 112 -13.69 3.48 -11.35
C GLU A 112 -13.08 2.77 -10.15
N LEU A 113 -13.80 1.82 -9.54
CA LEU A 113 -13.26 0.98 -8.48
C LEU A 113 -12.08 0.14 -8.98
N ASP A 114 -12.22 -0.50 -10.16
CA ASP A 114 -11.15 -1.27 -10.77
C ASP A 114 -9.91 -0.40 -11.07
N ARG A 115 -10.11 0.78 -11.67
CA ARG A 115 -9.01 1.73 -11.93
C ARG A 115 -8.26 2.12 -10.67
N VAL A 116 -8.97 2.44 -9.59
CA VAL A 116 -8.34 2.89 -8.34
C VAL A 116 -7.68 1.74 -7.59
N LEU A 117 -8.34 0.58 -7.47
CA LEU A 117 -7.76 -0.59 -6.79
C LEU A 117 -6.57 -1.15 -7.59
N GLY A 118 -6.65 -1.17 -8.91
CA GLY A 118 -5.55 -1.52 -9.80
C GLY A 118 -4.36 -0.58 -9.64
N GLN A 119 -4.60 0.73 -9.53
CA GLN A 119 -3.54 1.70 -9.25
C GLN A 119 -2.88 1.48 -7.88
N VAL A 120 -3.65 1.13 -6.84
CA VAL A 120 -3.10 0.80 -5.52
C VAL A 120 -2.21 -0.43 -5.61
N LEU A 121 -2.69 -1.49 -6.27
CA LEU A 121 -1.93 -2.73 -6.44
C LEU A 121 -0.62 -2.49 -7.19
N GLU A 122 -0.68 -1.80 -8.33
CA GLU A 122 0.48 -1.50 -9.16
C GLU A 122 1.51 -0.64 -8.41
N ALA A 123 1.06 0.41 -7.72
CA ALA A 123 1.96 1.28 -6.98
C ALA A 123 2.66 0.53 -5.84
N VAL A 124 1.93 -0.27 -5.06
CA VAL A 124 2.56 -1.05 -3.99
C VAL A 124 3.53 -2.08 -4.56
N ASP A 125 3.12 -2.88 -5.54
CA ASP A 125 3.99 -3.95 -6.08
C ASP A 125 5.24 -3.38 -6.77
N SER A 126 5.12 -2.25 -7.48
CA SER A 126 6.24 -1.63 -8.21
C SER A 126 7.20 -0.85 -7.30
N ASP A 127 6.68 -0.13 -6.31
CA ASP A 127 7.46 0.84 -5.56
C ASP A 127 8.00 0.28 -4.22
N PHE A 128 7.46 -0.85 -3.73
CA PHE A 128 7.80 -1.38 -2.40
C PHE A 128 9.29 -1.63 -2.19
N ASN A 129 9.97 -2.32 -3.12
CA ASN A 129 11.40 -2.59 -2.98
C ASN A 129 12.22 -1.30 -3.01
N THR A 130 11.88 -0.36 -3.90
CA THR A 130 12.58 0.93 -3.95
C THR A 130 12.42 1.72 -2.65
N LEU A 131 11.23 1.70 -2.03
CA LEU A 131 11.02 2.31 -0.72
C LEU A 131 11.87 1.63 0.36
N LEU A 132 11.99 0.30 0.32
CA LEU A 132 12.84 -0.48 1.23
C LEU A 132 14.34 -0.18 1.03
N GLU A 133 14.83 -0.19 -0.20
CA GLU A 133 16.22 0.12 -0.55
C GLU A 133 16.61 1.55 -0.15
N LEU A 134 15.68 2.50 -0.31
CA LEU A 134 15.92 3.89 0.08
C LEU A 134 15.91 4.07 1.58
N GLY A 135 14.91 3.52 2.29
CA GLY A 135 14.61 3.88 3.68
C GLY A 135 15.03 2.87 4.74
N PHE A 136 15.48 1.68 4.36
CA PHE A 136 15.71 0.55 5.27
C PHE A 136 17.00 -0.24 4.98
N ARG A 137 17.92 0.30 4.18
CA ARG A 137 19.16 -0.38 3.76
C ARG A 137 19.94 -0.96 4.93
N SER A 138 20.25 -0.14 5.94
CA SER A 138 20.99 -0.55 7.13
C SER A 138 20.30 -1.67 7.92
N SER A 139 18.96 -1.65 7.97
CA SER A 139 18.16 -2.66 8.65
C SER A 139 18.11 -3.97 7.86
N ILE A 140 18.04 -3.89 6.53
CA ILE A 140 18.12 -5.04 5.61
C ILE A 140 19.50 -5.72 5.74
N GLN A 141 20.59 -4.95 5.77
CA GLN A 141 21.94 -5.48 5.95
C GLN A 141 22.08 -6.26 7.27
N LYS A 142 21.62 -5.66 8.38
CA LYS A 142 21.67 -6.32 9.70
C LYS A 142 20.86 -7.62 9.74
N GLU A 143 19.67 -7.62 9.13
CA GLU A 143 18.83 -8.82 9.04
C GLU A 143 19.49 -9.89 8.16
N TRP A 144 20.13 -9.50 7.05
CA TRP A 144 20.90 -10.40 6.20
C TRP A 144 22.02 -11.09 6.97
N ASP A 145 22.89 -10.33 7.62
CA ASP A 145 24.02 -10.85 8.40
C ASP A 145 23.53 -11.78 9.52
N TRP A 146 22.43 -11.41 10.19
CA TRP A 146 21.81 -12.23 11.22
C TRP A 146 21.35 -13.59 10.65
N ARG A 147 20.67 -13.60 9.49
CA ARG A 147 20.22 -14.85 8.86
C ARG A 147 21.37 -15.73 8.41
N VAL A 148 22.39 -15.13 7.79
CA VAL A 148 23.61 -15.85 7.38
C VAL A 148 24.29 -16.50 8.60
N SER A 149 24.44 -15.74 9.69
CA SER A 149 25.09 -16.25 10.92
C SER A 149 24.34 -17.42 11.57
N ARG A 150 23.04 -17.57 11.31
CA ARG A 150 22.18 -18.62 11.90
C ARG A 150 21.76 -19.71 10.92
N GLY A 151 22.11 -19.60 9.64
CA GLY A 151 21.65 -20.52 8.59
C GLY A 151 20.15 -20.42 8.30
N GLU A 152 19.55 -19.27 8.54
CA GLU A 152 18.13 -19.00 8.28
C GLU A 152 17.89 -18.69 6.78
N SER A 153 16.66 -18.88 6.30
CA SER A 153 16.33 -18.68 4.88
C SER A 153 16.40 -17.21 4.44
N LEU A 154 17.11 -16.92 3.35
CA LEU A 154 17.23 -15.57 2.75
C LEU A 154 16.17 -15.24 1.69
N LYS A 155 15.18 -16.12 1.46
CA LYS A 155 14.25 -16.01 0.32
C LYS A 155 13.59 -14.63 0.14
N ASN A 156 13.24 -13.96 1.24
CA ASN A 156 12.60 -12.64 1.19
C ASN A 156 13.59 -11.48 1.04
N LEU A 157 14.88 -11.74 1.32
CA LEU A 157 15.96 -10.77 1.19
C LEU A 157 16.69 -10.87 -0.14
N GLU A 158 16.52 -11.96 -0.91
CA GLU A 158 17.15 -12.17 -2.22
C GLU A 158 16.98 -10.97 -3.17
N ALA A 159 15.84 -10.27 -3.11
CA ALA A 159 15.60 -9.07 -3.90
C ALA A 159 16.58 -7.92 -3.60
N PHE A 160 17.19 -7.92 -2.42
CA PHE A 160 18.12 -6.90 -1.91
C PHE A 160 19.57 -7.36 -1.88
N ALA A 161 19.90 -8.53 -2.44
CA ALA A 161 21.27 -9.07 -2.44
C ALA A 161 22.29 -8.05 -3.00
N HIS A 162 21.89 -7.30 -4.03
CA HIS A 162 22.70 -6.24 -4.64
C HIS A 162 23.10 -5.12 -3.67
N LEU A 163 22.32 -4.86 -2.61
CA LEU A 163 22.67 -3.88 -1.58
C LEU A 163 23.84 -4.33 -0.71
N ILE A 164 24.00 -5.64 -0.56
CA ILE A 164 25.03 -6.26 0.28
C ILE A 164 26.37 -6.29 -0.47
N ASP A 165 26.32 -6.64 -1.77
CA ASP A 165 27.52 -6.72 -2.60
C ASP A 165 28.21 -5.34 -2.73
N ASP A 166 27.45 -4.25 -2.83
CA ASP A 166 27.96 -2.86 -2.92
C ASP A 166 28.68 -2.35 -1.66
N ASP A 167 28.41 -2.92 -0.47
CA ASP A 167 29.11 -2.56 0.78
C ASP A 167 30.45 -3.31 0.96
N SER A 168 30.80 -4.21 0.03
CA SER A 168 32.01 -5.05 0.08
C SER A 168 33.27 -4.41 -0.52
N ASP A 169 33.13 -3.23 -1.17
CA ASP A 169 34.20 -2.48 -1.84
C ASP A 169 34.56 -1.18 -1.07
#